data_AF-A0A359AT73-F1
#
_entry.id   AF-A0A359AT73-F1
#
_cell.length_a   1.000
_cell.length_b   1.000
_cell.length_c   1.000
_cell.angle_alpha   90.00
_cell.angle_beta   90.00
_cell.angle_gamma   90.00
#
_symmetry.space_group_name_H-M   'P 1'
#
loop_
_entity.id
_entity.type
_entity.pdbx_description
1 polymer ?
#
loop_
_entity_poly.entity_id
_entity_poly.type
_entity_poly.pdbx_seq_one_letter_code
_entity_poly.pdbx_strand_id
1 'polypeptide(L)'
;LRQSVQNASYEQKDPLLIYKLESFNMFRQMVDDVNIKSVSILMRGQIPIQNPEDVRKAAPEQKTDYSKYRTQKDDIENARARAHQNGGSEQERPPQQKLEPIRVEKKVGRNDPCPCGSGKKY
;
A
#
# COMPACT_ATOMS: atom_id res chain seq x y z
N LEU A 1 -2.18 -1.98 33.38
CA LEU A 1 -2.70 -2.39 34.70
C LEU A 1 -1.88 -3.48 35.40
N ARG A 2 -1.76 -4.71 34.88
CA ARG A 2 -1.12 -5.82 35.62
C ARG A 2 0.29 -5.51 36.15
N GLN A 3 1.13 -4.84 35.36
CA GLN A 3 2.48 -4.41 35.80
C GLN A 3 2.45 -3.15 36.71
N SER A 4 1.44 -2.28 36.57
CA SER A 4 1.29 -1.07 37.40
C SER A 4 0.82 -1.41 38.82
N VAL A 5 -0.03 -2.42 38.94
CA VAL A 5 -0.51 -2.95 40.24
C VAL A 5 0.58 -3.73 40.98
N GLN A 6 1.52 -4.36 40.27
CA GLN A 6 2.69 -5.00 40.89
C GLN A 6 3.53 -3.98 41.68
N ASN A 7 3.68 -2.76 41.15
CA ASN A 7 4.34 -1.67 41.86
C ASN A 7 3.52 -1.13 43.05
N ALA A 8 2.19 -1.26 43.02
CA ALA A 8 1.33 -0.85 44.15
C ALA A 8 1.37 -1.84 45.33
N SER A 9 1.86 -3.08 45.13
CA SER A 9 2.06 -4.03 46.22
C SER A 9 3.18 -3.60 47.21
N TYR A 10 4.09 -2.71 46.78
CA TYR A 10 5.10 -2.10 47.65
C TYR A 10 4.50 -1.21 48.74
N GLU A 11 3.24 -0.79 48.58
CA GLU A 11 2.51 0.09 49.51
C GLU A 11 1.70 -0.68 50.58
N GLN A 12 1.88 -2.01 50.69
CA GLN A 12 1.12 -2.90 51.60
C GLN A 12 -0.41 -2.87 51.44
N LYS A 13 -0.91 -2.42 50.30
CA LYS A 13 -2.32 -2.55 49.92
C LYS A 13 -2.54 -3.86 49.16
N ASP A 14 -3.72 -4.45 49.29
CA ASP A 14 -4.06 -5.67 48.55
C ASP A 14 -4.05 -5.39 47.04
N PRO A 15 -3.10 -5.98 46.27
CA PRO A 15 -2.98 -5.73 44.85
C PRO A 15 -4.22 -6.20 44.07
N LEU A 16 -4.92 -7.23 44.56
CA LEU A 16 -6.12 -7.73 43.89
C LEU A 16 -7.25 -6.70 43.93
N LEU A 17 -7.40 -6.00 45.07
CA LEU A 17 -8.42 -4.99 45.26
C LEU A 17 -8.14 -3.75 44.39
N ILE A 18 -6.88 -3.29 44.33
CA ILE A 18 -6.47 -2.18 43.48
C ILE A 18 -6.74 -2.50 42.02
N TYR A 19 -6.34 -3.69 41.56
CA TYR A 19 -6.62 -4.12 40.19
C TYR A 19 -8.12 -4.08 39.88
N LYS A 20 -8.96 -4.59 40.78
CA LYS A 20 -10.41 -4.61 40.58
C LYS A 20 -10.99 -3.19 40.47
N LEU A 21 -10.61 -2.30 41.38
CA LEU A 21 -11.09 -0.91 41.40
C LEU A 21 -10.63 -0.13 40.16
N GLU A 22 -9.34 -0.23 39.82
CA GLU A 22 -8.76 0.47 38.68
C GLU A 22 -9.30 -0.07 37.35
N SER A 23 -9.44 -1.40 37.23
CA SER A 23 -10.05 -2.03 36.05
C SER A 23 -11.51 -1.59 35.86
N PHE A 24 -12.27 -1.50 36.96
CA PHE A 24 -13.65 -1.05 36.90
C PHE A 24 -13.77 0.42 36.50
N ASN A 25 -12.90 1.29 37.03
CA ASN A 25 -12.89 2.70 36.65
C ASN A 25 -12.56 2.91 35.17
N MET A 26 -11.57 2.19 34.64
CA MET A 26 -11.25 2.25 33.21
C MET A 26 -12.37 1.69 32.35
N PHE A 27 -13.01 0.59 32.77
CA PHE A 27 -14.16 0.05 32.07
C PHE A 27 -15.33 1.04 32.02
N ARG A 28 -15.61 1.73 33.12
CA ARG A 28 -16.63 2.78 33.18
C ARG A 28 -16.32 3.90 32.18
N GLN A 29 -15.09 4.41 32.16
CA GLN A 29 -14.67 5.44 31.21
C GLN A 29 -14.81 4.98 29.76
N MET A 30 -14.45 3.73 29.46
CA MET A 30 -14.62 3.15 28.12
C MET A 30 -16.10 3.10 27.71
N VAL A 31 -17.00 2.71 28.61
CA VAL A 31 -18.45 2.68 28.32
C VAL A 31 -18.98 4.08 28.02
N ASP A 32 -18.56 5.07 28.81
CA ASP A 32 -18.94 6.47 28.58
C ASP A 32 -18.45 6.96 27.20
N ASP A 33 -17.20 6.65 26.83
CA ASP A 33 -16.63 6.95 25.52
C ASP A 33 -17.40 6.29 24.37
N VAL A 34 -17.79 5.02 24.52
CA VAL A 34 -18.58 4.29 23.52
C VAL A 34 -19.94 4.96 23.33
N ASN A 35 -20.60 5.35 24.42
CA ASN A 35 -21.90 6.02 24.36
C ASN A 35 -21.80 7.36 23.63
N ILE A 36 -20.79 8.17 23.97
CA ILE A 36 -20.53 9.47 23.31
C ILE A 36 -20.26 9.27 21.82
N LYS A 37 -19.43 8.27 21.46
CA LYS A 37 -19.11 7.96 20.05
C LYS A 37 -20.35 7.49 19.28
N SER A 38 -21.17 6.62 19.86
CA SER A 38 -22.41 6.16 19.23
C SER A 38 -23.35 7.33 18.94
N VAL A 39 -23.59 8.19 19.92
CA VAL A 39 -24.44 9.38 19.73
C VAL A 39 -23.81 10.34 18.71
N SER A 40 -22.49 10.55 18.76
CA SER A 40 -21.77 11.39 17.79
C SER A 40 -21.92 10.88 16.36
N ILE A 41 -21.81 9.56 16.14
CA ILE A 41 -21.98 8.96 14.81
C ILE A 41 -23.42 9.16 14.32
N LEU A 42 -24.42 8.96 15.18
CA LEU A 42 -25.81 9.18 14.81
C LEU A 42 -26.10 10.65 14.45
N MET A 43 -25.55 11.59 15.20
CA MET A 43 -25.79 13.03 14.97
C MET A 43 -24.96 13.62 13.82
N ARG A 44 -23.76 13.09 13.55
CA ARG A 44 -22.88 13.52 12.46
C ARG A 44 -23.04 12.70 11.18
N GLY A 45 -23.81 11.61 11.23
CA GLY A 45 -24.06 10.72 10.10
C GLY A 45 -24.92 11.40 9.05
N GLN A 46 -24.29 12.11 8.11
CA GLN A 46 -24.99 12.59 6.93
C GLN A 46 -25.11 11.43 5.94
N ILE A 47 -26.35 10.98 5.70
CA ILE A 47 -26.62 10.01 4.63
C ILE A 47 -26.59 10.80 3.32
N PRO A 48 -25.62 10.57 2.41
CA PRO A 48 -25.67 11.17 1.10
C PRO A 48 -26.85 10.54 0.35
N ILE A 49 -27.97 11.26 0.30
CA ILE A 49 -29.05 10.97 -0.63
C ILE A 49 -28.43 11.24 -2.00
N GLN A 50 -28.07 10.18 -2.72
CA GLN A 50 -27.49 10.33 -4.05
C GLN A 50 -28.54 10.96 -4.95
N ASN A 51 -28.39 12.25 -5.21
CA ASN A 51 -29.09 12.90 -6.30
C ASN A 51 -28.50 12.34 -7.60
N PRO A 52 -29.33 11.85 -8.55
CA PRO A 52 -28.84 11.26 -9.80
C PRO A 52 -28.03 12.23 -10.68
N GLU A 53 -28.05 13.53 -10.40
CA GLU A 53 -27.33 14.59 -11.13
C GLU A 53 -25.84 14.71 -10.75
N ASP A 54 -25.40 14.19 -9.60
CA ASP A 54 -24.01 14.35 -9.11
C ASP A 54 -23.06 13.22 -9.54
N VAL A 55 -23.56 12.20 -10.26
CA VAL A 55 -22.74 11.14 -10.85
C VAL A 55 -22.08 11.66 -12.14
N ARG A 56 -21.20 12.65 -12.01
CA ARG A 56 -20.33 13.07 -13.10
C ARG A 56 -19.31 11.97 -13.37
N LYS A 57 -19.37 11.38 -14.57
CA LYS A 57 -18.34 10.47 -15.07
C LYS A 57 -16.96 11.10 -14.84
N ALA A 58 -16.07 10.37 -14.19
CA ALA A 58 -14.70 10.80 -13.92
C ALA A 58 -14.08 11.36 -15.20
N ALA A 59 -13.48 12.54 -15.10
CA ALA A 59 -12.76 13.13 -16.22
C ALA A 59 -11.72 12.11 -16.73
N PRO A 60 -11.60 11.91 -18.04
CA PRO A 60 -10.65 10.94 -18.58
C PRO A 60 -9.24 11.27 -18.11
N GLU A 61 -8.51 10.26 -17.63
CA GLU A 61 -7.12 10.40 -17.21
C GLU A 61 -6.30 11.05 -18.33
N GLN A 62 -5.67 12.18 -18.03
CA GLN A 62 -4.77 12.82 -18.98
C GLN A 62 -3.52 11.95 -19.15
N LYS A 63 -3.45 11.23 -20.27
CA LYS A 63 -2.25 10.49 -20.65
C LYS A 63 -1.14 11.50 -20.93
N THR A 64 -0.13 11.53 -20.08
CA THR A 64 1.12 12.26 -20.33
C THR A 64 1.79 11.64 -21.57
N ASP A 65 1.99 12.45 -22.61
CA ASP A 65 2.62 12.00 -23.86
C ASP A 65 4.14 11.86 -23.67
N TYR A 66 4.61 10.62 -23.58
CA TYR A 66 6.04 10.29 -23.47
C TYR A 66 6.75 10.15 -24.83
N SER A 67 6.12 10.53 -25.94
CA SER A 67 6.68 10.41 -27.31
C SER A 67 8.02 11.12 -27.52
N LYS A 68 8.34 12.11 -26.67
CA LYS A 68 9.59 12.90 -26.77
C LYS A 68 10.73 12.39 -25.88
N TYR A 69 10.52 11.32 -25.10
CA TYR A 69 11.60 10.75 -24.30
C TYR A 69 12.56 9.94 -25.19
N ARG A 70 13.76 10.49 -25.40
CA ARG A 70 14.85 9.83 -26.12
C ARG A 70 15.88 9.36 -25.10
N THR A 71 15.84 8.09 -24.72
CA THR A 71 16.89 7.47 -23.91
C THR A 71 18.05 7.08 -24.83
N GLN A 72 19.12 7.86 -24.87
CA GLN A 72 20.37 7.46 -25.53
C GLN A 72 21.23 6.67 -24.52
N LYS A 73 21.71 5.49 -24.94
CA LYS A 73 22.57 4.58 -24.15
C LYS A 73 24.04 4.70 -24.57
N ASP A 74 24.38 5.75 -25.32
CA ASP A 74 25.66 5.84 -26.03
C ASP A 74 26.83 6.23 -25.11
N ASP A 75 26.55 6.86 -23.96
CA ASP A 75 27.60 7.24 -23.00
C ASP A 75 28.25 6.05 -22.27
N ILE A 76 27.51 4.96 -22.05
CA ILE A 76 28.05 3.79 -21.34
C ILE A 76 28.97 2.96 -22.24
N GLU A 77 28.68 2.90 -23.53
CA GLU A 77 29.48 2.15 -24.51
C GLU A 77 30.79 2.87 -24.81
N ASN A 78 30.76 4.21 -24.96
CA ASN A 78 31.97 5.02 -25.10
C ASN A 78 32.82 5.05 -23.81
N ALA A 79 32.20 5.06 -22.62
CA ALA A 79 32.94 4.96 -21.36
C ALA A 79 33.63 3.59 -21.21
N ARG A 80 33.00 2.50 -21.67
CA ARG A 80 33.61 1.16 -21.69
C ARG A 80 34.73 1.05 -22.72
N ALA A 81 34.58 1.64 -23.90
CA ALA A 81 35.61 1.67 -24.94
C ALA A 81 36.85 2.45 -24.50
N ARG A 82 36.66 3.60 -23.81
CA ARG A 82 37.77 4.41 -23.26
C ARG A 82 38.48 3.71 -22.09
N ALA A 83 37.78 2.88 -21.32
CA ALA A 83 38.39 2.08 -20.25
C ALA A 83 39.25 0.91 -20.78
N HIS A 84 39.02 0.44 -22.01
CA HIS A 84 39.78 -0.67 -22.61
C HIS A 84 41.09 -0.25 -23.30
N GLN A 85 41.35 1.06 -23.48
CA GLN A 85 42.57 1.54 -24.15
C GLN A 85 43.74 1.83 -23.20
N ASN A 86 43.57 1.74 -21.88
CA ASN A 86 44.61 2.18 -20.93
C ASN A 86 44.93 1.19 -19.78
N GLY A 87 44.67 -0.11 -19.95
CA GLY A 87 45.08 -1.11 -18.96
C GLY A 87 45.05 -2.51 -19.53
N GLY A 88 46.23 -3.10 -19.75
CA GLY A 88 46.39 -4.41 -20.35
C GLY A 88 45.84 -5.57 -19.50
N SER A 89 45.22 -6.53 -20.17
CA SER A 89 45.39 -7.99 -20.01
C SER A 89 44.31 -8.69 -20.84
N GLU A 90 44.74 -9.52 -21.78
CA GLU A 90 43.87 -10.45 -22.51
C GLU A 90 43.21 -11.42 -21.53
N GLN A 91 41.88 -11.42 -21.52
CA GLN A 91 41.10 -12.53 -21.01
C GLN A 91 39.82 -12.65 -21.82
N GLU A 92 39.81 -13.65 -22.71
CA GLU A 92 38.67 -14.08 -23.49
C GLU A 92 37.47 -14.34 -22.56
N ARG A 93 36.41 -13.55 -22.73
CA ARG A 93 35.09 -13.83 -22.15
C ARG A 93 34.16 -14.34 -23.24
N PRO A 94 33.40 -15.42 -23.01
CA PRO A 94 32.55 -16.01 -24.03
C PRO A 94 31.41 -15.06 -24.43
N PRO A 95 30.89 -15.18 -25.66
CA PRO A 95 29.92 -14.22 -26.20
C PRO A 95 28.63 -14.25 -25.38
N GLN A 96 28.24 -13.09 -24.84
CA GLN A 96 26.95 -12.92 -24.17
C GLN A 96 25.83 -13.14 -25.19
N GLN A 97 25.05 -14.20 -24.98
CA GLN A 97 23.83 -14.47 -25.75
C GLN A 97 22.86 -13.29 -25.58
N LYS A 98 22.42 -12.72 -26.70
CA LYS A 98 21.40 -11.67 -26.71
C LYS A 98 20.08 -12.28 -26.21
N LEU A 99 19.64 -11.86 -25.03
CA LEU A 99 18.34 -12.23 -24.48
C LEU A 99 17.25 -11.63 -25.39
N GLU A 100 16.45 -12.49 -26.01
CA GLU A 100 15.30 -12.05 -26.79
C GLU A 100 14.22 -11.45 -25.86
N PRO A 101 13.50 -10.42 -26.31
CA PRO A 101 12.48 -9.78 -25.49
C PRO A 101 11.32 -10.75 -25.23
N ILE A 102 11.06 -10.99 -23.93
CA ILE A 102 9.91 -11.78 -23.46
C ILE A 102 8.62 -11.08 -23.92
N ARG A 103 7.88 -11.73 -24.83
CA ARG A 103 6.53 -11.32 -25.20
C ARG A 103 5.56 -11.77 -24.10
N VAL A 104 5.13 -10.82 -23.28
CA VAL A 104 4.07 -11.05 -22.30
C VAL A 104 2.73 -10.96 -23.01
N GLU A 105 1.95 -12.04 -22.96
CA GLU A 105 0.59 -12.04 -23.47
C GLU A 105 -0.30 -11.07 -22.69
N LYS A 106 -1.31 -10.50 -23.36
CA LYS A 106 -2.19 -9.48 -22.77
C LYS A 106 -3.01 -10.08 -21.64
N LYS A 107 -2.78 -9.64 -20.40
CA LYS A 107 -3.59 -10.04 -19.24
C LYS A 107 -5.00 -9.50 -19.39
N VAL A 108 -6.00 -10.38 -19.23
CA VAL A 108 -7.43 -10.06 -19.31
C VAL A 108 -7.83 -9.24 -18.08
N GLY A 109 -8.49 -8.10 -18.30
CA GLY A 109 -8.94 -7.20 -17.23
C GLY A 109 -10.20 -7.70 -16.53
N ARG A 110 -10.49 -7.13 -15.35
CA ARG A 110 -11.56 -7.54 -14.42
C ARG A 110 -13.01 -7.44 -14.92
N ASN A 111 -13.21 -6.93 -16.14
CA ASN A 111 -14.51 -6.78 -16.79
C ASN A 111 -14.45 -7.14 -18.27
N ASP A 112 -13.29 -7.61 -18.76
CA ASP A 112 -13.14 -8.02 -20.15
C ASP A 112 -13.92 -9.33 -20.38
N PRO A 113 -14.41 -9.57 -21.61
CA PRO A 113 -15.08 -10.82 -21.93
C PRO A 113 -14.15 -12.00 -21.65
N CYS A 114 -14.68 -13.04 -20.99
CA CYS A 114 -13.90 -14.24 -20.69
C CYS A 114 -13.27 -14.78 -21.99
N PRO A 115 -11.95 -15.07 -22.00
CA PRO A 115 -11.27 -15.63 -23.18
C PRO A 115 -11.79 -17.03 -23.53
N CYS A 116 -12.59 -17.63 -22.65
CA CYS A 116 -13.31 -18.88 -22.86
C CYS A 116 -14.53 -18.79 -23.79
N GLY A 117 -14.87 -17.59 -24.29
CA GLY A 117 -15.98 -17.39 -25.23
C GLY A 117 -17.39 -17.54 -24.62
N SER A 118 -17.50 -17.61 -23.29
CA SER A 118 -18.76 -17.91 -22.58
C SER A 118 -19.76 -16.75 -22.51
N GLY A 119 -19.44 -15.59 -23.10
CA GLY A 119 -20.28 -14.38 -23.08
C GLY A 119 -20.40 -13.72 -21.70
N LYS A 120 -19.74 -14.26 -20.67
CA LYS A 120 -19.69 -13.70 -19.31
C LYS A 120 -18.43 -12.82 -19.17
N LYS A 121 -18.55 -11.74 -18.38
CA LYS A 121 -17.40 -10.92 -17.97
C LYS A 121 -16.49 -11.78 -17.08
N TYR A 122 -15.18 -11.58 -17.21
CA TYR A 122 -14.19 -12.17 -16.31
C TYR A 122 -14.37 -11.64 -14.88
#